data_AF-A0A7Y2JDI0-F1
#
_entry.id   AF-A0A7Y2JDI0-F1
#
_cell.length_a   1.000
_cell.length_b   1.000
_cell.length_c   1.000
_cell.angle_alpha   90.00
_cell.angle_beta   90.00
_cell.angle_gamma   90.00
#
_symmetry.space_group_name_H-M   'P 1'
#
loop_
_entity.id
_entity.type
_entity.pdbx_description
1 polymer ?
#
loop_
_entity_poly.entity_id
_entity_poly.type
_entity_poly.pdbx_seq_one_letter_code
_entity_poly.pdbx_strand_id
1 'polypeptide(L)'
;GRSPLEAASMGVELGKDDVAVRCNLVSLKHHGAKSEMEDYSAGHVSTGEAIELLQALQARVSDRNVHFHPGVSYRHLMVWPGGNDAVLTTPPHDIHGKNITEYLPRGEGAEFLLEMMEISREVFPDHPVNRKRIDAGKPPANSIWLWGQGKAPRMMTFGEKYGVTGSVVAAVDLIRGIGVYAGLEVVNVPGATGYIDTNFRGKAEYALRELENKDFVWIHVEAPDEAGHNGSAPDKIRAIERIDEEMVGPILARARNDGDLTVLVLPDHPTPVAIRTHSQEPVPFTFYPSPPGLLSFPGKRYTEADAKATGQFLDAGTRLIGYLFAGKDS
;
A
#
# COMPACT_ATOMS: atom_id res chain seq x y z
N GLY A 1 -5.27 8.34 7.82
CA GLY A 1 -5.14 8.43 6.36
C GLY A 1 -4.29 7.29 5.82
N ARG A 2 -4.15 7.21 4.49
CA ARG A 2 -3.33 6.17 3.79
C ARG A 2 -1.84 6.54 3.72
N SER A 3 -1.51 7.84 3.76
CA SER A 3 -0.14 8.36 3.74
C SER A 3 0.84 7.72 4.74
N PRO A 4 0.50 7.45 6.02
CA PRO A 4 1.43 6.80 6.95
C PRO A 4 1.86 5.41 6.47
N LEU A 5 0.95 4.65 5.85
CA LEU A 5 1.27 3.32 5.32
C LEU A 5 2.26 3.41 4.15
N GLU A 6 2.14 4.44 3.32
CA GLU A 6 3.11 4.70 2.25
C GLU A 6 4.45 5.21 2.77
N ALA A 7 4.43 6.04 3.82
CA ALA A 7 5.65 6.48 4.49
C ALA A 7 6.45 5.26 4.97
N ALA A 8 5.78 4.35 5.68
CA ALA A 8 6.37 3.11 6.16
C ALA A 8 6.89 2.23 5.01
N SER A 9 6.16 2.09 3.90
CA SER A 9 6.62 1.29 2.75
C SER A 9 7.83 1.90 2.03
N MET A 10 8.02 3.22 2.13
CA MET A 10 9.19 3.93 1.61
C MET A 10 10.38 3.91 2.58
N GLY A 11 10.25 3.29 3.77
CA GLY A 11 11.26 3.34 4.82
C GLY A 11 11.36 4.70 5.52
N VAL A 12 10.30 5.51 5.44
CA VAL A 12 10.20 6.80 6.15
C VAL A 12 9.56 6.56 7.50
N GLU A 13 10.36 6.70 8.55
CA GLU A 13 9.89 6.61 9.94
C GLU A 13 9.13 7.88 10.33
N LEU A 14 8.03 7.71 11.06
CA LEU A 14 7.22 8.80 11.58
C LEU A 14 7.33 8.83 13.10
N GLY A 15 7.60 10.02 13.65
CA GLY A 15 7.45 10.29 15.07
C GLY A 15 6.00 10.16 15.53
N LYS A 16 5.80 10.10 16.85
CA LYS A 16 4.49 9.89 17.50
C LYS A 16 3.43 10.92 17.08
N ASP A 17 3.86 12.15 16.81
CA ASP A 17 3.00 13.28 16.48
C ASP A 17 3.17 13.75 15.02
N ASP A 18 3.98 13.04 14.23
CA ASP A 18 4.21 13.38 12.83
C ASP A 18 3.00 13.01 11.98
N VAL A 19 2.69 13.88 11.02
CA VAL A 19 1.65 13.64 10.02
C VAL A 19 2.31 13.42 8.67
N ALA A 20 2.08 12.23 8.11
CA ALA A 20 2.43 11.93 6.73
C ALA A 20 1.36 12.50 5.80
N VAL A 21 1.75 13.21 4.74
CA VAL A 21 0.88 13.85 3.75
C VAL A 21 1.32 13.42 2.36
N ARG A 22 0.42 12.93 1.51
CA ARG A 22 0.76 12.67 0.10
C ARG A 22 1.02 14.00 -0.58
N CYS A 23 2.07 14.05 -1.38
CA CYS A 23 2.49 15.19 -2.16
C CYS A 23 2.52 14.80 -3.63
N ASN A 24 1.53 15.27 -4.40
CA ASN A 24 1.55 15.11 -5.85
C ASN A 24 2.20 16.31 -6.52
N LEU A 25 3.07 16.09 -7.51
CA LEU A 25 3.41 17.14 -8.47
C LEU A 25 2.31 17.24 -9.53
N VAL A 26 1.72 18.43 -9.68
CA VAL A 26 0.57 18.66 -10.55
C VAL A 26 0.85 19.79 -11.55
N SER A 27 0.07 19.80 -12.62
CA SER A 27 -0.01 20.90 -13.57
C SER A 27 -1.31 21.65 -13.36
N LEU A 28 -1.19 22.94 -13.05
CA LEU A 28 -2.30 23.87 -12.92
C LEU A 28 -2.31 24.82 -14.10
N LYS A 29 -3.50 25.05 -14.67
CA LYS A 29 -3.72 26.04 -15.72
C LYS A 29 -4.42 27.25 -15.15
N HIS A 30 -3.87 28.43 -15.43
CA HIS A 30 -4.38 29.70 -14.94
C HIS A 30 -5.32 30.36 -15.96
N HIS A 31 -6.50 30.76 -15.48
CA HIS A 31 -7.52 31.48 -16.22
C HIS A 31 -7.90 32.75 -15.44
N GLY A 32 -7.10 33.80 -15.58
CA GLY A 32 -7.25 35.02 -14.79
C GLY A 32 -7.06 34.74 -13.29
N ALA A 33 -8.06 35.04 -12.47
CA ALA A 33 -8.04 34.77 -11.02
C ALA A 33 -8.34 33.31 -10.63
N LYS A 34 -8.63 32.44 -11.61
CA LYS A 34 -8.99 31.04 -11.38
C LYS A 34 -7.87 30.11 -11.80
N SER A 35 -7.71 29.01 -11.08
CA SER A 35 -6.81 27.92 -11.45
C SER A 35 -7.59 26.63 -11.63
N GLU A 36 -7.21 25.85 -12.63
CA GLU A 36 -7.78 24.55 -12.98
C GLU A 36 -6.71 23.46 -12.85
N MET A 37 -7.10 22.26 -12.39
CA MET A 37 -6.22 21.09 -12.38
C MET A 37 -6.09 20.53 -13.80
N GLU A 38 -5.14 21.04 -14.58
CA GLU A 38 -4.89 20.58 -15.96
C GLU A 38 -4.44 19.12 -15.98
N ASP A 39 -3.54 18.72 -15.08
CA ASP A 39 -3.09 17.34 -14.96
C ASP A 39 -2.60 17.01 -13.55
N TYR A 40 -3.21 16.01 -12.90
CA TYR A 40 -2.87 15.57 -11.54
C TYR A 40 -1.51 14.85 -11.43
N SER A 41 -0.90 14.55 -12.58
CA SER A 41 0.39 13.86 -12.73
C SER A 41 1.46 14.72 -13.39
N ALA A 42 1.09 15.93 -13.84
CA ALA A 42 1.89 16.76 -14.73
C ALA A 42 2.48 15.96 -15.90
N GLY A 43 1.63 15.28 -16.68
CA GLY A 43 2.04 14.47 -17.82
C GLY A 43 2.97 13.33 -17.43
N HIS A 44 2.69 12.66 -16.31
CA HIS A 44 3.56 11.65 -15.71
C HIS A 44 5.01 12.14 -15.58
N VAL A 45 5.22 13.25 -14.87
CA VAL A 45 6.58 13.77 -14.60
C VAL A 45 7.49 12.64 -14.11
N SER A 46 8.70 12.59 -14.66
CA SER A 46 9.63 11.51 -14.32
C SER A 46 10.14 11.69 -12.88
N THR A 47 10.54 10.58 -12.24
CA THR A 47 11.11 10.64 -10.88
C THR A 47 12.32 11.56 -10.80
N GLY A 48 13.18 11.58 -11.84
CA GLY A 48 14.35 12.46 -11.87
C GLY A 48 13.98 13.95 -11.87
N GLU A 49 13.07 14.35 -12.76
CA GLU A 49 12.54 15.73 -12.81
C GLU A 49 11.85 16.13 -11.49
N ALA A 50 11.11 15.20 -10.90
CA ALA A 50 10.39 15.43 -9.65
C ALA A 50 11.34 15.65 -8.46
N ILE A 51 12.43 14.87 -8.37
CA ILE A 51 13.46 15.03 -7.34
C ILE A 51 14.06 16.44 -7.39
N GLU A 52 14.43 16.93 -8.57
CA GLU A 52 15.00 18.27 -8.73
C GLU A 52 14.04 19.37 -8.25
N LEU A 53 12.75 19.26 -8.61
CA LEU A 53 11.72 20.21 -8.16
C LEU A 53 11.53 20.17 -6.64
N LEU A 54 11.42 18.97 -6.06
CA LEU A 54 11.23 18.82 -4.61
C LEU A 54 12.46 19.29 -3.82
N GLN A 55 13.67 19.12 -4.34
CA GLN A 55 14.89 19.67 -3.73
C GLN A 55 14.85 21.20 -3.68
N ALA A 56 14.43 21.85 -4.78
CA ALA A 56 14.28 23.30 -4.82
C ALA A 56 13.22 23.79 -3.82
N LEU A 57 12.09 23.08 -3.72
CA LEU A 57 11.06 23.39 -2.72
C LEU A 57 11.57 23.18 -1.30
N GLN A 58 12.22 22.06 -1.01
CA GLN A 58 12.76 21.73 0.31
C GLN A 58 13.75 22.80 0.79
N ALA A 59 14.61 23.32 -0.09
CA ALA A 59 15.52 24.40 0.23
C ALA A 59 14.76 25.69 0.62
N ARG A 60 13.69 26.00 -0.11
CA ARG A 60 12.86 27.21 0.09
C ARG A 60 12.07 27.20 1.41
N VAL A 61 11.73 26.02 1.92
CA VAL A 61 10.94 25.82 3.15
C VAL A 61 11.73 25.16 4.28
N SER A 62 13.06 25.30 4.25
CA SER A 62 13.97 24.73 5.25
C SER A 62 13.69 25.21 6.69
N ASP A 63 13.02 26.35 6.85
CA ASP A 63 12.61 26.94 8.12
C ASP A 63 11.19 26.53 8.58
N ARG A 64 10.46 25.73 7.78
CA ARG A 64 9.06 25.33 8.06
C ARG A 64 8.92 23.96 8.71
N ASN A 65 10.03 23.32 9.07
CA ASN A 65 10.06 22.01 9.72
C ASN A 65 9.19 20.97 8.99
N VAL A 66 9.38 20.82 7.68
CA VAL A 66 8.76 19.77 6.85
C VAL A 66 9.81 19.08 6.01
N HIS A 67 9.56 17.82 5.68
CA HIS A 67 10.50 16.99 4.93
C HIS A 67 9.80 16.35 3.74
N PHE A 68 10.25 16.67 2.53
CA PHE A 68 9.77 16.02 1.30
C PHE A 68 10.59 14.78 1.01
N HIS A 69 9.90 13.66 0.80
CA HIS A 69 10.50 12.37 0.44
C HIS A 69 10.06 12.01 -0.98
N PRO A 70 10.99 11.98 -1.96
CA PRO A 70 10.66 11.59 -3.32
C PRO A 70 10.19 10.13 -3.40
N GLY A 71 8.95 9.92 -3.83
CA GLY A 71 8.47 8.61 -4.30
C GLY A 71 8.68 8.43 -5.82
N VAL A 72 7.69 7.87 -6.50
CA VAL A 72 7.76 7.50 -7.92
C VAL A 72 6.96 8.45 -8.79
N SER A 73 7.56 8.91 -9.89
CA SER A 73 6.94 9.81 -10.86
C SER A 73 6.41 11.07 -10.15
N TYR A 74 5.11 11.30 -10.15
CA TYR A 74 4.46 12.46 -9.53
C TYR A 74 4.02 12.23 -8.08
N ARG A 75 4.19 11.02 -7.52
CA ARG A 75 3.70 10.65 -6.18
C ARG A 75 4.83 10.68 -5.17
N HIS A 76 4.73 11.57 -4.21
CA HIS A 76 5.74 11.78 -3.17
C HIS A 76 5.07 11.94 -1.81
N LEU A 77 5.89 12.13 -0.79
CA LEU A 77 5.44 12.29 0.58
C LEU A 77 6.00 13.59 1.15
N MET A 78 5.21 14.26 1.98
CA MET A 78 5.67 15.29 2.91
C MET A 78 5.43 14.78 4.33
N VAL A 79 6.47 14.76 5.15
CA VAL A 79 6.35 14.57 6.60
C VAL A 79 6.21 15.93 7.26
N TRP A 80 5.15 16.08 8.04
CA TRP A 80 4.82 17.27 8.82
C TRP A 80 4.89 16.95 10.32
N PRO A 81 6.08 17.12 10.94
CA PRO A 81 6.26 16.96 12.37
C PRO A 81 5.31 17.82 13.19
N GLY A 82 4.61 17.20 14.14
CA GLY A 82 3.60 17.88 14.97
C GLY A 82 2.38 18.39 14.19
N GLY A 83 2.15 17.88 12.99
CA GLY A 83 1.09 18.35 12.10
C GLY A 83 -0.34 18.00 12.56
N ASN A 84 -1.31 18.55 11.83
CA ASN A 84 -2.73 18.27 12.02
C ASN A 84 -3.26 17.30 10.95
N ASP A 85 -3.77 16.15 11.37
CA ASP A 85 -4.36 15.16 10.46
C ASP A 85 -5.87 15.33 10.22
N ALA A 86 -6.52 16.29 10.90
CA ALA A 86 -7.94 16.61 10.72
C ALA A 86 -8.25 17.47 9.48
N VAL A 87 -7.23 17.93 8.75
CA VAL A 87 -7.40 18.76 7.55
C VAL A 87 -8.27 18.04 6.52
N LEU A 88 -9.25 18.71 5.95
CA LEU A 88 -10.04 18.15 4.86
C LEU A 88 -9.31 18.39 3.53
N THR A 89 -8.89 17.32 2.86
CA THR A 89 -8.16 17.36 1.60
C THR A 89 -8.85 16.56 0.51
N THR A 90 -8.62 16.95 -0.75
CA THR A 90 -9.20 16.29 -1.92
C THR A 90 -8.11 15.58 -2.71
N PRO A 91 -8.28 14.32 -3.14
CA PRO A 91 -7.34 13.67 -4.07
C PRO A 91 -7.29 14.40 -5.42
N PRO A 92 -6.10 14.69 -5.98
CA PRO A 92 -5.99 15.48 -7.20
C PRO A 92 -6.54 14.75 -8.45
N HIS A 93 -6.55 13.41 -8.45
CA HIS A 93 -7.08 12.63 -9.56
C HIS A 93 -8.62 12.67 -9.66
N ASP A 94 -9.32 13.03 -8.59
CA ASP A 94 -10.78 13.20 -8.60
C ASP A 94 -11.23 14.55 -9.20
N ILE A 95 -10.27 15.45 -9.44
CA ILE A 95 -10.53 16.85 -9.82
C ILE A 95 -9.84 17.27 -11.11
N HIS A 96 -9.38 16.33 -11.93
CA HIS A 96 -8.84 16.61 -13.26
C HIS A 96 -9.84 17.43 -14.12
N GLY A 97 -9.35 18.52 -14.72
CA GLY A 97 -10.15 19.47 -15.51
C GLY A 97 -11.12 20.33 -14.69
N LYS A 98 -11.04 20.32 -13.35
CA LYS A 98 -11.91 21.12 -12.48
C LYS A 98 -11.20 22.33 -11.91
N ASN A 99 -11.97 23.37 -11.62
CA ASN A 99 -11.50 24.52 -10.86
C ASN A 99 -11.09 24.09 -9.44
N ILE A 100 -9.87 24.43 -9.01
CA ILE A 100 -9.33 23.91 -7.76
C ILE A 100 -9.86 24.59 -6.50
N THR A 101 -10.45 25.78 -6.60
CA THR A 101 -10.79 26.64 -5.45
C THR A 101 -11.68 25.92 -4.43
N GLU A 102 -12.63 25.10 -4.87
CA GLU A 102 -13.56 24.37 -3.99
C GLU A 102 -12.94 23.11 -3.36
N TYR A 103 -11.76 22.70 -3.82
CA TYR A 103 -11.09 21.45 -3.46
C TYR A 103 -9.79 21.63 -2.68
N LEU A 104 -9.35 22.89 -2.54
CA LEU A 104 -8.22 23.25 -1.69
C LEU A 104 -8.41 22.74 -0.25
N PRO A 105 -7.31 22.50 0.50
CA PRO A 105 -7.38 22.12 1.91
C PRO A 105 -8.30 23.03 2.73
N ARG A 106 -9.11 22.45 3.61
CA ARG A 106 -10.06 23.15 4.48
C ARG A 106 -10.02 22.61 5.92
N GLY A 107 -10.51 23.40 6.86
CA GLY A 107 -10.55 23.04 8.27
C GLY A 107 -9.28 23.45 9.03
N GLU A 108 -9.15 22.97 10.25
CA GLU A 108 -8.03 23.29 11.14
C GLU A 108 -6.71 22.74 10.59
N GLY A 109 -5.67 23.59 10.49
CA GLY A 109 -4.36 23.24 9.95
C GLY A 109 -4.25 23.33 8.42
N ALA A 110 -5.33 23.71 7.73
CA ALA A 110 -5.32 23.86 6.27
C ALA A 110 -4.40 24.98 5.79
N GLU A 111 -4.27 26.05 6.57
CA GLU A 111 -3.43 27.22 6.29
C GLU A 111 -1.98 26.84 6.02
N PHE A 112 -1.45 25.85 6.75
CA PHE A 112 -0.08 25.38 6.58
C PHE A 112 0.09 24.62 5.26
N LEU A 113 -0.83 23.73 4.92
CA LEU A 113 -0.79 23.01 3.64
C LEU A 113 -0.96 23.99 2.46
N LEU A 114 -1.83 24.99 2.61
CA LEU A 114 -2.03 26.05 1.62
C LEU A 114 -0.77 26.89 1.42
N GLU A 115 -0.08 27.27 2.50
CA GLU A 115 1.21 27.97 2.42
C GLU A 115 2.24 27.15 1.62
N MET A 116 2.37 25.85 1.90
CA MET A 116 3.31 24.99 1.18
C MET A 116 2.95 24.85 -0.30
N MET A 117 1.66 24.71 -0.61
CA MET A 117 1.16 24.71 -1.99
C MET A 117 1.47 26.03 -2.70
N GLU A 118 1.31 27.17 -2.03
CA GLU A 118 1.59 28.48 -2.63
C GLU A 118 3.09 28.68 -2.89
N ILE A 119 3.95 28.33 -1.92
CA ILE A 119 5.40 28.41 -2.10
C ILE A 119 5.85 27.56 -3.30
N SER A 120 5.25 26.38 -3.52
CA SER A 120 5.57 25.58 -4.71
C SER A 120 5.24 26.29 -6.01
N ARG A 121 4.17 27.09 -6.05
CA ARG A 121 3.76 27.89 -7.23
C ARG A 121 4.70 29.06 -7.49
N GLU A 122 5.40 29.54 -6.46
CA GLU A 122 6.47 30.52 -6.63
C GLU A 122 7.76 29.87 -7.16
N VAL A 123 8.12 28.70 -6.65
CA VAL A 123 9.42 28.05 -6.93
C VAL A 123 9.45 27.35 -8.29
N PHE A 124 8.35 26.69 -8.67
CA PHE A 124 8.36 25.76 -9.79
C PHE A 124 8.31 26.38 -11.20
N PRO A 125 7.54 27.45 -11.49
CA PRO A 125 7.36 27.93 -12.86
C PRO A 125 8.66 28.25 -13.61
N ASP A 126 9.63 28.90 -12.96
CA ASP A 126 10.90 29.29 -13.58
C ASP A 126 12.01 28.24 -13.43
N HIS A 127 11.71 27.11 -12.79
CA HIS A 127 12.67 26.03 -12.57
C HIS A 127 13.16 25.46 -13.92
N PRO A 128 14.47 25.19 -14.11
CA PRO A 128 15.01 24.64 -15.37
C PRO A 128 14.28 23.39 -15.87
N VAL A 129 13.80 22.53 -14.96
CA VAL A 129 12.97 21.37 -15.30
C VAL A 129 11.71 21.79 -16.05
N ASN A 130 10.93 22.74 -15.52
CA ASN A 130 9.68 23.15 -16.15
C ASN A 130 9.90 23.89 -17.46
N ARG A 131 10.97 24.68 -17.60
CA ARG A 131 11.36 25.26 -18.88
C ARG A 131 11.61 24.19 -19.95
N LYS A 132 12.41 23.17 -19.64
CA LYS A 132 12.66 22.03 -20.56
C LYS A 132 11.38 21.27 -20.89
N ARG A 133 10.47 21.11 -19.92
CA ARG A 133 9.18 20.43 -20.15
C ARG A 133 8.30 21.22 -21.12
N ILE A 134 8.19 22.53 -20.93
CA ILE A 134 7.43 23.43 -21.80
C ILE A 134 8.04 23.45 -23.21
N ASP A 135 9.37 23.55 -23.35
CA ASP A 135 10.07 23.50 -24.64
C ASP A 135 9.81 22.18 -25.39
N ALA A 136 9.60 21.09 -24.65
CA ALA A 136 9.25 19.78 -25.20
C ALA A 136 7.73 19.55 -25.39
N GLY A 137 6.90 20.57 -25.18
CA GLY A 137 5.44 20.48 -25.31
C GLY A 137 4.76 19.65 -24.21
N LYS A 138 5.45 19.40 -23.08
CA LYS A 138 4.90 18.67 -21.93
C LYS A 138 4.29 19.66 -20.92
N PRO A 139 3.22 19.27 -20.20
CA PRO A 139 2.67 20.09 -19.13
C PRO A 139 3.72 20.30 -18.02
N PRO A 140 3.88 21.53 -17.49
CA PRO A 140 4.79 21.81 -16.40
C PRO A 140 4.26 21.23 -15.08
N ALA A 141 5.15 20.74 -14.22
CA ALA A 141 4.84 20.41 -12.83
C ALA A 141 4.99 21.69 -11.99
N ASN A 142 3.96 22.54 -11.97
CA ASN A 142 4.03 23.92 -11.47
C ASN A 142 3.43 24.12 -10.07
N SER A 143 2.92 23.07 -9.43
CA SER A 143 2.51 23.12 -8.03
C SER A 143 2.61 21.74 -7.38
N ILE A 144 2.76 21.71 -6.05
CA ILE A 144 2.44 20.52 -5.27
C ILE A 144 0.95 20.48 -4.94
N TRP A 145 0.42 19.28 -4.74
CA TRP A 145 -0.91 19.05 -4.19
C TRP A 145 -0.83 18.11 -2.99
N LEU A 146 -1.14 18.62 -1.81
CA LEU A 146 -1.04 17.94 -0.53
C LEU A 146 -2.39 17.35 -0.09
N TRP A 147 -2.42 16.05 0.21
CA TRP A 147 -3.67 15.35 0.54
C TRP A 147 -3.47 14.02 1.31
N GLY A 148 -4.59 13.41 1.73
CA GLY A 148 -4.63 12.03 2.23
C GLY A 148 -3.97 11.79 3.58
N GLN A 149 -3.73 12.86 4.34
CA GLN A 149 -2.85 12.89 5.49
C GLN A 149 -3.26 11.95 6.64
N GLY A 150 -2.30 11.60 7.49
CA GLY A 150 -2.55 10.81 8.69
C GLY A 150 -1.31 10.57 9.53
N LYS A 151 -1.55 10.28 10.81
CA LYS A 151 -0.53 9.80 11.75
C LYS A 151 -0.30 8.30 11.60
N ALA A 152 0.87 7.83 12.02
CA ALA A 152 1.13 6.41 12.15
C ALA A 152 0.04 5.71 12.98
N PRO A 153 -0.44 4.52 12.58
CA PRO A 153 -1.41 3.77 13.36
C PRO A 153 -0.82 3.38 14.72
N ARG A 154 -1.64 3.47 15.77
CA ARG A 154 -1.28 2.95 17.09
C ARG A 154 -1.68 1.48 17.16
N MET A 155 -0.70 0.60 16.99
CA MET A 155 -0.89 -0.85 17.08
C MET A 155 0.30 -1.49 17.77
N MET A 156 0.06 -2.63 18.42
CA MET A 156 1.15 -3.49 18.90
C MET A 156 1.73 -4.23 17.70
N THR A 157 3.05 -4.37 17.70
CA THR A 157 3.78 -5.24 16.78
C THR A 157 3.54 -6.71 17.09
N PHE A 158 3.86 -7.58 16.14
CA PHE A 158 3.88 -9.02 16.36
C PHE A 158 4.88 -9.44 17.44
N GLY A 159 6.03 -8.76 17.51
CA GLY A 159 7.02 -8.97 18.57
C GLY A 159 6.46 -8.65 19.96
N GLU A 160 5.79 -7.50 20.12
CA GLU A 160 5.19 -7.12 21.40
C GLU A 160 4.03 -8.03 21.82
N LYS A 161 3.18 -8.45 20.86
CA LYS A 161 1.96 -9.19 21.17
C LYS A 161 2.15 -10.70 21.26
N TYR A 162 3.05 -11.27 20.46
CA TYR A 162 3.23 -12.72 20.33
C TYR A 162 4.68 -13.17 20.55
N GLY A 163 5.63 -12.26 20.79
CA GLY A 163 7.04 -12.61 20.98
C GLY A 163 7.73 -13.14 19.72
N VAL A 164 7.19 -12.86 18.53
CA VAL A 164 7.71 -13.40 17.26
C VAL A 164 8.39 -12.34 16.42
N THR A 165 9.46 -12.74 15.74
CA THR A 165 10.05 -11.99 14.63
C THR A 165 9.43 -12.44 13.32
N GLY A 166 9.37 -11.54 12.33
CA GLY A 166 8.83 -11.93 11.03
C GLY A 166 9.04 -10.94 9.92
N SER A 167 8.57 -11.35 8.74
CA SER A 167 8.77 -10.63 7.49
C SER A 167 7.48 -10.55 6.67
N VAL A 168 7.36 -9.52 5.83
CA VAL A 168 6.27 -9.34 4.88
C VAL A 168 6.78 -9.38 3.45
N VAL A 169 6.23 -10.29 2.65
CA VAL A 169 6.51 -10.45 1.22
C VAL A 169 5.32 -9.92 0.43
N ALA A 170 5.42 -8.69 -0.06
CA ALA A 170 4.35 -8.02 -0.80
C ALA A 170 4.89 -7.19 -1.97
N ALA A 171 4.07 -7.05 -3.01
CA ALA A 171 4.30 -6.09 -4.10
C ALA A 171 3.64 -4.73 -3.82
N VAL A 172 2.53 -4.74 -3.08
CA VAL A 172 1.69 -3.57 -2.82
C VAL A 172 2.23 -2.78 -1.64
N ASP A 173 2.50 -1.49 -1.85
CA ASP A 173 3.05 -0.57 -0.85
C ASP A 173 2.19 -0.49 0.41
N LEU A 174 0.85 -0.49 0.26
CA LEU A 174 -0.08 -0.49 1.39
C LEU A 174 0.18 -1.65 2.35
N ILE A 175 0.40 -2.85 1.80
CA ILE A 175 0.63 -4.08 2.56
C ILE A 175 2.00 -4.07 3.22
N ARG A 176 3.02 -3.58 2.51
CA ARG A 176 4.35 -3.37 3.09
C ARG A 176 4.28 -2.43 4.29
N GLY A 177 3.57 -1.31 4.16
CA GLY A 177 3.35 -0.36 5.25
C GLY A 177 2.66 -0.96 6.47
N ILE A 178 1.61 -1.77 6.25
CA ILE A 178 0.94 -2.51 7.34
C ILE A 178 1.93 -3.47 8.01
N GLY A 179 2.74 -4.19 7.23
CA GLY A 179 3.76 -5.10 7.77
C GLY A 179 4.79 -4.37 8.63
N VAL A 180 5.31 -3.22 8.17
CA VAL A 180 6.26 -2.40 8.95
C VAL A 180 5.65 -1.96 10.29
N TYR A 181 4.41 -1.45 10.30
CA TYR A 181 3.76 -1.08 11.56
C TYR A 181 3.41 -2.27 12.44
N ALA A 182 3.26 -3.46 11.86
CA ALA A 182 3.15 -4.71 12.61
C ALA A 182 4.51 -5.26 13.08
N GLY A 183 5.62 -4.55 12.84
CA GLY A 183 6.98 -4.95 13.24
C GLY A 183 7.61 -6.02 12.34
N LEU A 184 7.14 -6.15 11.11
CA LEU A 184 7.67 -7.10 10.13
C LEU A 184 8.68 -6.44 9.21
N GLU A 185 9.72 -7.20 8.83
CA GLU A 185 10.72 -6.78 7.86
C GLU A 185 10.19 -6.89 6.43
N VAL A 186 10.34 -5.86 5.61
CA VAL A 186 9.86 -5.86 4.21
C VAL A 186 10.85 -6.59 3.32
N VAL A 187 10.37 -7.62 2.62
CA VAL A 187 11.18 -8.44 1.72
C VAL A 187 10.93 -8.02 0.27
N ASN A 188 11.99 -7.54 -0.37
CA ASN A 188 11.96 -7.15 -1.78
C ASN A 188 12.23 -8.35 -2.68
N VAL A 189 11.20 -8.82 -3.37
CA VAL A 189 11.29 -9.93 -4.33
C VAL A 189 11.41 -9.38 -5.76
N PRO A 190 12.51 -9.65 -6.48
CA PRO A 190 12.66 -9.25 -7.87
C PRO A 190 11.52 -9.79 -8.75
N GLY A 191 10.91 -8.91 -9.55
CA GLY A 191 9.79 -9.26 -10.42
C GLY A 191 8.43 -9.41 -9.71
N ALA A 192 8.32 -9.06 -8.42
CA ALA A 192 7.02 -8.99 -7.75
C ALA A 192 6.25 -7.71 -8.16
N THR A 193 5.46 -7.79 -9.22
CA THR A 193 4.73 -6.64 -9.82
C THR A 193 3.37 -6.37 -9.17
N GLY A 194 2.75 -7.39 -8.56
CA GLY A 194 1.37 -7.33 -8.08
C GLY A 194 0.32 -7.73 -9.13
N TYR A 195 0.67 -7.81 -10.41
CA TYR A 195 -0.25 -8.20 -11.48
C TYR A 195 -0.05 -9.66 -11.89
N ILE A 196 -0.74 -10.10 -12.95
CA ILE A 196 -0.67 -11.49 -13.43
C ILE A 196 0.73 -11.93 -13.86
N ASP A 197 1.61 -10.99 -14.18
CA ASP A 197 3.02 -11.21 -14.54
C ASP A 197 3.97 -11.24 -13.31
N THR A 198 3.44 -11.13 -12.09
CA THR A 198 4.24 -11.14 -10.87
C THR A 198 5.02 -12.45 -10.72
N ASN A 199 6.17 -12.37 -10.04
CA ASN A 199 6.98 -13.52 -9.69
C ASN A 199 6.38 -14.32 -8.50
N PHE A 200 5.39 -15.18 -8.78
CA PHE A 200 4.74 -16.02 -7.76
C PHE A 200 5.75 -16.95 -7.08
N ARG A 201 6.50 -17.75 -7.86
CA ARG A 201 7.55 -18.66 -7.34
C ARG A 201 8.54 -17.93 -6.44
N GLY A 202 9.06 -16.79 -6.88
CA GLY A 202 10.03 -16.01 -6.13
C GLY A 202 9.48 -15.54 -4.78
N LYS A 203 8.19 -15.16 -4.69
CA LYS A 203 7.59 -14.79 -3.41
C LYS A 203 7.63 -15.95 -2.41
N ALA A 204 7.34 -17.17 -2.85
CA ALA A 204 7.40 -18.35 -1.99
C ALA A 204 8.85 -18.71 -1.61
N GLU A 205 9.79 -18.67 -2.55
CA GLU A 205 11.20 -18.97 -2.28
C GLU A 205 11.87 -17.98 -1.32
N TYR A 206 11.54 -16.70 -1.43
CA TYR A 206 12.03 -15.69 -0.49
C TYR A 206 11.38 -15.86 0.88
N ALA A 207 10.08 -16.16 0.94
CA ALA A 207 9.41 -16.43 2.20
C ALA A 207 9.98 -17.64 2.95
N LEU A 208 10.28 -18.73 2.23
CA LEU A 208 10.91 -19.90 2.83
C LEU A 208 12.32 -19.62 3.35
N ARG A 209 13.10 -18.78 2.65
CA ARG A 209 14.43 -18.33 3.11
C ARG A 209 14.33 -17.48 4.39
N GLU A 210 13.35 -16.59 4.47
CA GLU A 210 13.13 -15.79 5.68
C GLU A 210 12.79 -16.67 6.90
N LEU A 211 12.00 -17.74 6.69
CA LEU A 211 11.66 -18.70 7.75
C LEU A 211 12.87 -19.49 8.28
N GLU A 212 14.04 -19.46 7.62
CA GLU A 212 15.27 -20.03 8.18
C GLU A 212 15.77 -19.25 9.41
N ASN A 213 15.42 -17.96 9.52
CA ASN A 213 15.94 -17.05 10.55
C ASN A 213 14.85 -16.26 11.28
N LYS A 214 13.57 -16.44 10.93
CA LYS A 214 12.43 -15.71 11.46
C LYS A 214 11.30 -16.68 11.81
N ASP A 215 10.44 -16.27 12.72
CA ASP A 215 9.38 -17.15 13.23
C ASP A 215 8.06 -17.06 12.46
N PHE A 216 7.92 -16.08 11.58
CA PHE A 216 6.69 -15.79 10.85
C PHE A 216 6.97 -15.07 9.52
N VAL A 217 6.27 -15.47 8.46
CA VAL A 217 6.25 -14.72 7.20
C VAL A 217 4.83 -14.55 6.70
N TRP A 218 4.46 -13.30 6.43
CA TRP A 218 3.22 -12.94 5.74
C TRP A 218 3.48 -12.74 4.25
N ILE A 219 2.89 -13.58 3.41
CA ILE A 219 2.96 -13.44 1.95
C ILE A 219 1.65 -12.88 1.41
N HIS A 220 1.75 -11.83 0.60
CA HIS A 220 0.61 -11.20 -0.03
C HIS A 220 0.64 -11.30 -1.57
N VAL A 221 -0.51 -11.59 -2.18
CA VAL A 221 -0.66 -11.76 -3.63
C VAL A 221 -1.86 -10.97 -4.12
N GLU A 222 -1.58 -9.89 -4.84
CA GLU A 222 -2.60 -8.94 -5.35
C GLU A 222 -3.29 -9.42 -6.64
N ALA A 223 -2.59 -10.21 -7.46
CA ALA A 223 -3.02 -10.54 -8.82
C ALA A 223 -4.47 -11.05 -8.98
N PRO A 224 -5.03 -11.88 -8.06
CA PRO A 224 -6.44 -12.29 -8.15
C PRO A 224 -7.44 -11.13 -7.97
N ASP A 225 -7.10 -10.12 -7.18
CA ASP A 225 -7.93 -8.95 -6.93
C ASP A 225 -7.97 -8.02 -8.16
N GLU A 226 -6.79 -7.72 -8.71
CA GLU A 226 -6.63 -6.97 -9.96
C GLU A 226 -7.40 -7.61 -11.12
N ALA A 227 -7.37 -8.94 -11.26
CA ALA A 227 -8.16 -9.64 -12.26
C ALA A 227 -9.68 -9.52 -11.99
N GLY A 228 -10.09 -9.49 -10.72
CA GLY A 228 -11.46 -9.23 -10.29
C GLY A 228 -11.94 -7.84 -10.70
N HIS A 229 -11.17 -6.79 -10.38
CA HIS A 229 -11.45 -5.41 -10.78
C HIS A 229 -11.51 -5.22 -12.30
N ASN A 230 -10.62 -5.90 -13.04
CA ASN A 230 -10.63 -5.86 -14.50
C ASN A 230 -11.77 -6.66 -15.14
N GLY A 231 -12.53 -7.42 -14.35
CA GLY A 231 -13.59 -8.28 -14.88
C GLY A 231 -13.07 -9.43 -15.73
N SER A 232 -11.82 -9.87 -15.50
CA SER A 232 -11.19 -10.97 -16.22
C SER A 232 -11.27 -12.26 -15.41
N ALA A 233 -12.30 -13.07 -15.65
CA ALA A 233 -12.36 -14.43 -15.10
C ALA A 233 -11.16 -15.30 -15.53
N PRO A 234 -10.70 -15.27 -16.80
CA PRO A 234 -9.53 -16.06 -17.21
C PRO A 234 -8.26 -15.73 -16.43
N ASP A 235 -7.97 -14.44 -16.20
CA ASP A 235 -6.77 -14.06 -15.46
C ASP A 235 -6.90 -14.33 -13.97
N LYS A 236 -8.12 -14.23 -13.42
CA LYS A 236 -8.36 -14.57 -12.02
C LYS A 236 -8.14 -16.06 -11.76
N ILE A 237 -8.63 -16.93 -12.66
CA ILE A 237 -8.39 -18.38 -12.61
C ILE A 237 -6.88 -18.64 -12.72
N ARG A 238 -6.22 -18.06 -13.73
CA ARG A 238 -4.77 -18.22 -13.95
C ARG A 238 -3.97 -17.79 -12.72
N ALA A 239 -4.32 -16.67 -12.08
CA ALA A 239 -3.65 -16.21 -10.87
C ALA A 239 -3.78 -17.23 -9.73
N ILE A 240 -4.98 -17.78 -9.51
CA ILE A 240 -5.24 -18.78 -8.47
C ILE A 240 -4.47 -20.08 -8.74
N GLU A 241 -4.46 -20.58 -9.98
CA GLU A 241 -3.69 -21.77 -10.38
C GLU A 241 -2.19 -21.57 -10.15
N ARG A 242 -1.66 -20.39 -10.49
CA ARG A 242 -0.25 -20.05 -10.23
C ARG A 242 0.05 -19.91 -8.74
N ILE A 243 -0.87 -19.38 -7.94
CA ILE A 243 -0.71 -19.38 -6.47
C ILE A 243 -0.62 -20.82 -5.94
N ASP A 244 -1.50 -21.71 -6.40
CA ASP A 244 -1.51 -23.11 -5.99
C ASP A 244 -0.20 -23.82 -6.34
N GLU A 245 0.21 -23.79 -7.62
CA GLU A 245 1.40 -24.49 -8.11
C GLU A 245 2.71 -23.83 -7.70
N GLU A 246 2.79 -22.50 -7.79
CA GLU A 246 4.05 -21.78 -7.62
C GLU A 246 4.35 -21.40 -6.18
N MET A 247 3.33 -21.31 -5.31
CA MET A 247 3.47 -20.84 -3.94
C MET A 247 3.01 -21.84 -2.89
N VAL A 248 1.73 -22.21 -2.91
CA VAL A 248 1.15 -23.10 -1.90
C VAL A 248 1.80 -24.47 -1.97
N GLY A 249 2.00 -25.02 -3.17
CA GLY A 249 2.67 -26.31 -3.39
C GLY A 249 4.04 -26.42 -2.71
N PRO A 250 5.03 -25.57 -3.03
CA PRO A 250 6.34 -25.58 -2.37
C PRO A 250 6.29 -25.35 -0.86
N ILE A 251 5.45 -24.40 -0.41
CA ILE A 251 5.34 -24.08 1.03
C ILE A 251 4.79 -25.29 1.78
N LEU A 252 3.75 -25.95 1.25
CA LEU A 252 3.20 -27.17 1.84
C LEU A 252 4.17 -28.35 1.75
N ALA A 253 4.97 -28.46 0.68
CA ALA A 253 6.01 -29.48 0.59
C ALA A 253 7.04 -29.30 1.72
N ARG A 254 7.51 -28.07 1.97
CA ARG A 254 8.40 -27.74 3.09
C ARG A 254 7.74 -27.97 4.45
N ALA A 255 6.45 -27.62 4.61
CA ALA A 255 5.73 -27.89 5.85
C ALA A 255 5.57 -29.40 6.14
N ARG A 256 5.41 -30.22 5.09
CA ARG A 256 5.28 -31.69 5.21
C ARG A 256 6.60 -32.38 5.52
N ASN A 257 7.69 -31.94 4.90
CA ASN A 257 8.99 -32.60 5.02
C ASN A 257 9.59 -32.44 6.42
N ASP A 258 9.47 -31.26 7.01
CA ASP A 258 10.18 -30.93 8.25
C ASP A 258 9.22 -30.90 9.46
N GLY A 259 7.92 -30.71 9.23
CA GLY A 259 6.86 -30.81 10.25
C GLY A 259 6.82 -29.66 11.27
N ASP A 260 7.60 -28.61 11.05
CA ASP A 260 7.79 -27.45 11.95
C ASP A 260 7.06 -26.17 11.48
N LEU A 261 6.38 -26.22 10.33
CA LEU A 261 5.72 -25.06 9.73
C LEU A 261 4.20 -25.19 9.74
N THR A 262 3.53 -24.19 10.31
CA THR A 262 2.08 -24.01 10.18
C THR A 262 1.77 -22.98 9.11
N VAL A 263 0.87 -23.32 8.20
CA VAL A 263 0.47 -22.53 7.05
C VAL A 263 -1.00 -22.13 7.21
N LEU A 264 -1.30 -20.84 7.05
CA LEU A 264 -2.64 -20.29 6.97
C LEU A 264 -2.83 -19.65 5.59
N VAL A 265 -3.89 -20.05 4.87
CA VAL A 265 -4.26 -19.48 3.56
C VAL A 265 -5.67 -18.91 3.64
N LEU A 266 -5.81 -17.66 3.20
CA LEU A 266 -7.08 -16.95 3.05
C LEU A 266 -6.91 -15.73 2.11
N PRO A 267 -7.96 -15.35 1.36
CA PRO A 267 -8.13 -13.99 0.88
C PRO A 267 -8.45 -13.04 2.05
N ASP A 268 -8.20 -11.75 1.85
CA ASP A 268 -8.62 -10.68 2.76
C ASP A 268 -10.06 -10.21 2.48
N HIS A 269 -10.48 -10.20 1.21
CA HIS A 269 -11.86 -9.94 0.80
C HIS A 269 -12.25 -10.58 -0.54
N PRO A 270 -13.56 -10.71 -0.85
CA PRO A 270 -14.01 -11.13 -2.17
C PRO A 270 -14.16 -9.95 -3.13
N THR A 271 -13.62 -10.10 -4.33
CA THR A 271 -13.77 -9.16 -5.46
C THR A 271 -14.38 -9.88 -6.67
N PRO A 272 -15.72 -10.02 -6.74
CA PRO A 272 -16.36 -10.79 -7.80
C PRO A 272 -16.22 -10.11 -9.17
N VAL A 273 -15.81 -10.91 -10.17
CA VAL A 273 -15.57 -10.48 -11.55
C VAL A 273 -16.79 -9.77 -12.18
N ALA A 274 -18.00 -10.17 -11.78
CA ALA A 274 -19.26 -9.62 -12.29
C ALA A 274 -19.51 -8.18 -11.83
N ILE A 275 -19.08 -7.81 -10.62
CA ILE A 275 -19.31 -6.47 -10.05
C ILE A 275 -18.05 -5.60 -10.06
N ARG A 276 -16.86 -6.20 -10.26
CA ARG A 276 -15.58 -5.50 -10.44
C ARG A 276 -15.19 -4.59 -9.27
N THR A 277 -15.70 -4.90 -8.10
CA THR A 277 -15.44 -4.19 -6.85
C THR A 277 -15.55 -5.15 -5.67
N HIS A 278 -15.13 -4.70 -4.50
CA HIS A 278 -15.14 -5.52 -3.31
C HIS A 278 -16.59 -5.79 -2.87
N SER A 279 -16.80 -6.96 -2.29
CA SER A 279 -18.05 -7.35 -1.64
C SER A 279 -17.80 -7.66 -0.16
N GLN A 280 -18.88 -7.82 0.60
CA GLN A 280 -18.83 -8.08 2.05
C GLN A 280 -19.10 -9.56 2.38
N GLU A 281 -19.08 -10.43 1.38
CA GLU A 281 -19.30 -11.87 1.58
C GLU A 281 -18.13 -12.49 2.35
N PRO A 282 -18.37 -13.55 3.15
CA PRO A 282 -17.30 -14.29 3.81
C PRO A 282 -16.31 -14.91 2.82
N VAL A 283 -15.05 -15.03 3.24
CA VAL A 283 -13.96 -15.67 2.49
C VAL A 283 -13.59 -17.03 3.09
N PRO A 284 -13.15 -18.01 2.27
CA PRO A 284 -12.68 -19.29 2.78
C PRO A 284 -11.29 -19.15 3.43
N PHE A 285 -11.03 -19.91 4.49
CA PHE A 285 -9.69 -20.04 5.08
C PHE A 285 -9.32 -21.51 5.29
N THR A 286 -8.03 -21.81 5.34
CA THR A 286 -7.54 -23.15 5.68
C THR A 286 -6.23 -23.08 6.43
N PHE A 287 -6.02 -24.04 7.34
CA PHE A 287 -4.77 -24.25 8.04
C PHE A 287 -4.13 -25.58 7.65
N TYR A 288 -2.80 -25.64 7.68
CA TYR A 288 -2.05 -26.89 7.63
C TYR A 288 -0.82 -26.80 8.56
N PRO A 289 -0.67 -27.68 9.57
CA PRO A 289 -1.71 -28.56 10.11
C PRO A 289 -2.86 -27.75 10.74
N SER A 290 -3.98 -28.40 11.05
CA SER A 290 -5.09 -27.76 11.76
C SER A 290 -4.67 -27.41 13.19
N PRO A 291 -4.81 -26.16 13.65
CA PRO A 291 -4.48 -25.78 15.02
C PRO A 291 -5.54 -26.28 16.01
N PRO A 292 -5.21 -26.36 17.31
CA PRO A 292 -6.19 -26.64 18.35
C PRO A 292 -7.38 -25.68 18.31
N GLY A 293 -8.57 -26.20 18.58
CA GLY A 293 -9.81 -25.40 18.61
C GLY A 293 -10.47 -25.17 17.25
N LEU A 294 -9.89 -25.65 16.15
CA LEU A 294 -10.53 -25.71 14.84
C LEU A 294 -10.79 -27.17 14.40
N LEU A 295 -11.90 -27.38 13.70
CA LEU A 295 -12.27 -28.66 13.12
C LEU A 295 -11.59 -28.86 11.76
N SER A 296 -11.27 -30.11 11.47
CA SER A 296 -10.73 -30.55 10.19
C SER A 296 -11.79 -31.28 9.37
N PHE A 297 -11.81 -31.02 8.06
CA PHE A 297 -12.80 -31.59 7.13
C PHE A 297 -12.10 -32.29 5.95
N PRO A 298 -11.57 -33.52 6.14
CA PRO A 298 -10.87 -34.26 5.09
C PRO A 298 -11.74 -34.47 3.84
N GLY A 299 -11.12 -34.42 2.67
CA GLY A 299 -11.79 -34.63 1.37
C GLY A 299 -12.57 -33.43 0.83
N LYS A 300 -12.60 -32.29 1.54
CA LYS A 300 -13.11 -31.02 1.02
C LYS A 300 -12.04 -30.30 0.19
N ARG A 301 -12.47 -29.54 -0.82
CA ARG A 301 -11.61 -28.66 -1.63
C ARG A 301 -11.60 -27.26 -1.03
N TYR A 302 -10.59 -26.47 -1.37
CA TYR A 302 -10.52 -25.06 -1.00
C TYR A 302 -11.34 -24.20 -1.97
N THR A 303 -12.65 -24.13 -1.73
CA THR A 303 -13.62 -23.32 -2.50
C THR A 303 -14.65 -22.72 -1.55
N GLU A 304 -15.32 -21.64 -1.96
CA GLU A 304 -16.36 -20.98 -1.17
C GLU A 304 -17.52 -21.91 -0.84
N ALA A 305 -17.94 -22.76 -1.78
CA ALA A 305 -19.04 -23.71 -1.60
C ALA A 305 -18.68 -24.81 -0.57
N ASP A 306 -17.49 -25.41 -0.70
CA ASP A 306 -17.04 -26.45 0.23
C ASP A 306 -16.78 -25.85 1.63
N ALA A 307 -16.21 -24.65 1.71
CA ALA A 307 -15.99 -23.93 2.98
C ALA A 307 -17.32 -23.63 3.69
N LYS A 308 -18.30 -23.09 2.98
CA LYS A 308 -19.65 -22.84 3.52
C LYS A 308 -20.31 -24.13 4.02
N ALA A 309 -20.13 -25.25 3.30
CA ALA A 309 -20.69 -26.53 3.68
C ALA A 309 -20.07 -27.14 4.95
N THR A 310 -18.90 -26.66 5.41
CA THR A 310 -18.31 -27.12 6.68
C THR A 310 -19.07 -26.60 7.90
N GLY A 311 -19.77 -25.47 7.79
CA GLY A 311 -20.40 -24.78 8.92
C GLY A 311 -19.41 -24.13 9.90
N GLN A 312 -18.10 -24.29 9.71
CA GLN A 312 -17.09 -23.64 10.54
C GLN A 312 -16.94 -22.18 10.10
N PHE A 313 -17.34 -21.26 10.97
CA PHE A 313 -17.36 -19.84 10.71
C PHE A 313 -16.72 -19.05 11.85
N LEU A 314 -15.85 -18.10 11.50
CA LEU A 314 -15.31 -17.11 12.42
C LEU A 314 -15.84 -15.74 12.01
N ASP A 315 -16.44 -15.05 12.96
CA ASP A 315 -17.05 -13.74 12.80
C ASP A 315 -16.04 -12.61 12.56
N ALA A 316 -14.80 -12.82 12.98
CA ALA A 316 -13.70 -11.87 12.80
C ALA A 316 -12.43 -12.55 12.30
N GLY A 317 -11.99 -12.19 11.09
CA GLY A 317 -10.75 -12.69 10.49
C GLY A 317 -9.50 -12.39 11.32
N THR A 318 -9.52 -11.31 12.12
CA THR A 318 -8.44 -10.95 13.05
C THR A 318 -8.16 -12.01 14.12
N ARG A 319 -9.08 -12.95 14.36
CA ARG A 319 -8.90 -14.05 15.31
C ARG A 319 -8.00 -15.16 14.74
N LEU A 320 -7.92 -15.31 13.42
CA LEU A 320 -7.17 -16.39 12.76
C LEU A 320 -5.68 -16.37 13.12
N ILE A 321 -5.11 -15.17 13.26
CA ILE A 321 -3.69 -15.02 13.60
C ILE A 321 -3.37 -15.55 15.00
N GLY A 322 -4.35 -15.50 15.92
CA GLY A 322 -4.22 -16.11 17.24
C GLY A 322 -4.08 -17.64 17.15
N TYR A 323 -4.86 -18.29 16.29
CA TYR A 323 -4.75 -19.73 16.04
C TYR A 323 -3.42 -20.12 15.40
N LEU A 324 -2.86 -19.26 14.53
CA LEU A 324 -1.56 -19.49 13.91
C LEU A 324 -0.43 -19.54 14.95
N PHE A 325 -0.52 -18.71 16.00
CA PHE A 325 0.49 -18.64 17.06
C PHE A 325 0.16 -19.43 18.33
N ALA A 326 -1.06 -20.01 18.44
CA ALA A 326 -1.54 -20.72 19.63
C ALA A 326 -0.72 -21.98 20.02
N GLY A 327 0.27 -22.38 19.22
CA GLY A 327 1.19 -23.47 19.51
C GLY A 327 2.55 -23.08 20.10
N LYS A 328 2.81 -21.79 20.38
CA LYS A 328 4.12 -21.32 20.90
C LYS A 328 4.20 -21.20 22.43
N ASP A 329 3.10 -21.39 23.14
CA ASP A 329 3.02 -21.40 24.62
C ASP A 329 3.07 -22.84 25.19
N SER A 330 4.04 -23.66 24.76
CA SER A 330 4.31 -24.97 25.36
C SER A 330 5.77 -25.20 25.62
#